data_AF-A0A7U9RGE5-F1
#
_entry.id   AF-A0A7U9RGE5-F1
#
_cell.length_a   1.000
_cell.length_b   1.000
_cell.length_c   1.000
_cell.angle_alpha   90.00
_cell.angle_beta   90.00
_cell.angle_gamma   90.00
#
_symmetry.space_group_name_H-M   'P 1'
#
loop_
_entity.id
_entity.type
_entity.pdbx_description
1 polymer ?
#
loop_
_entity_poly.entity_id
_entity_poly.type
_entity_poly.pdbx_seq_one_letter_code
_entity_poly.pdbx_strand_id
1 'polypeptide(L)'
;MKTIIKEKLDEKGNIVLDKNGHAVWEKAEIKVMAFKVVNVFDVSQTSGRDLPQLGVSELLGEVREFDSFFEAVRKSSQIPIAYEKITSGAKGYCTKDRIALKEGISQIQSIKTAIHEIAHYKLHFGSNEKMSTSSKEVEAESVAYTVCSHYGIDTSEYSFGYIAGWSAGKNIPELKKSLGIVQQTASEIISEIDQNLKEISVEKNICPGRFAARPETVPNNSLEKRSVLKELHEKQKQLKSKPQISKSREHEREEAVQ
;
A
#
# COMPACT_ATOMS: atom_id res chain seq x y z
N MET A 1 -6.53 -5.10 23.42
CA MET A 1 -6.94 -6.06 24.47
C MET A 1 -8.26 -5.57 25.01
N LYS A 2 -9.30 -6.40 25.02
CA LYS A 2 -10.57 -6.06 25.68
C LYS A 2 -10.76 -7.06 26.81
N THR A 3 -10.99 -6.56 28.02
CA THR A 3 -11.37 -7.40 29.15
C THR A 3 -12.85 -7.70 29.03
N ILE A 4 -13.21 -8.97 28.96
CA ILE A 4 -14.60 -9.44 29.06
C ILE A 4 -14.74 -10.26 30.33
N ILE A 5 -15.93 -10.23 30.92
CA ILE A 5 -16.30 -11.12 32.02
C ILE A 5 -16.96 -12.33 31.36
N LYS A 6 -16.41 -13.52 31.59
CA LYS A 6 -16.97 -14.79 31.09
C LYS A 6 -17.03 -15.80 32.23
N GLU A 7 -17.90 -16.79 32.10
CA GLU A 7 -17.98 -17.88 33.07
C GLU A 7 -16.66 -18.67 33.09
N LYS A 8 -16.18 -18.99 34.29
CA LYS A 8 -14.96 -19.77 34.50
C LYS A 8 -15.27 -21.24 34.21
N LEU A 9 -14.47 -21.86 33.34
CA LEU A 9 -14.61 -23.27 32.96
C LEU A 9 -13.51 -24.11 33.63
N ASP A 10 -13.82 -25.35 34.00
CA ASP A 10 -12.86 -26.35 34.48
C ASP A 10 -12.07 -27.00 33.32
N GLU A 11 -11.09 -27.86 33.63
CA GLU A 11 -10.27 -28.58 32.64
C GLU A 11 -11.08 -29.50 31.71
N LYS A 12 -12.37 -29.74 32.01
CA LYS A 12 -13.30 -30.57 31.24
C LYS A 12 -14.36 -29.73 30.50
N GLY A 13 -14.29 -28.41 30.59
CA GLY A 13 -15.19 -27.48 29.90
C GLY A 13 -16.53 -27.20 30.61
N ASN A 14 -16.69 -27.58 31.88
CA ASN A 14 -17.90 -27.31 32.66
C ASN A 14 -17.77 -26.01 33.46
N ILE A 15 -18.91 -25.34 33.72
CA ILE A 15 -18.96 -24.11 34.52
C ILE A 15 -18.53 -24.40 35.95
N VAL A 16 -17.55 -23.65 36.45
CA VAL A 16 -17.10 -23.73 37.85
C VAL A 16 -18.12 -23.02 38.73
N LEU A 17 -18.75 -23.74 39.65
CA LEU A 17 -19.69 -23.20 40.62
C LEU A 17 -19.01 -22.84 41.94
N ASP A 18 -19.46 -21.78 42.59
CA ASP A 18 -19.05 -21.42 43.94
C ASP A 18 -19.75 -22.29 45.00
N LYS A 19 -19.40 -22.09 46.27
CA LYS A 19 -19.95 -22.85 47.41
C LYS A 19 -21.47 -22.70 47.58
N ASN A 20 -22.07 -21.73 46.90
CA ASN A 20 -23.50 -21.42 46.95
C ASN A 20 -24.23 -21.88 45.67
N GLY A 21 -23.54 -22.56 44.75
CA GLY A 21 -24.10 -23.06 43.49
C GLY A 21 -24.20 -22.02 42.38
N HIS A 22 -23.57 -20.85 42.53
CA HIS A 22 -23.57 -19.82 41.49
C HIS A 22 -22.32 -19.92 40.59
N ALA A 23 -22.46 -19.56 39.31
CA ALA A 23 -21.35 -19.56 38.37
C ALA A 23 -20.25 -18.58 38.80
N VAL A 24 -19.00 -19.06 38.84
CA VAL A 24 -17.81 -18.23 39.07
C VAL A 24 -17.45 -17.53 37.77
N TRP A 25 -17.32 -16.20 37.82
CA TRP A 25 -16.94 -15.39 36.67
C TRP A 25 -15.44 -15.05 36.71
N GLU A 26 -14.78 -15.11 35.56
CA GLU A 26 -13.39 -14.68 35.41
C GLU A 26 -13.24 -13.52 34.43
N LYS A 27 -12.25 -12.67 34.69
CA LYS A 27 -11.83 -11.62 33.75
C LYS A 27 -10.89 -12.25 32.73
N ALA A 28 -11.34 -12.37 31.49
CA ALA A 28 -10.51 -12.84 30.39
C ALA A 28 -10.07 -11.65 29.53
N GLU A 29 -8.76 -11.54 29.29
CA GLU A 29 -8.23 -10.63 28.28
C GLU A 29 -8.28 -11.30 26.91
N ILE A 30 -9.14 -10.79 26.03
CA ILE A 30 -9.18 -11.24 24.64
C ILE A 30 -8.48 -10.23 23.73
N LYS A 31 -7.67 -10.76 22.80
CA LYS A 31 -7.08 -9.98 21.72
C LYS A 31 -8.15 -9.77 20.64
N VAL A 32 -8.87 -8.67 20.74
CA VAL A 32 -9.85 -8.27 19.71
C VAL A 32 -9.11 -7.68 18.52
N MET A 33 -9.27 -8.31 17.35
CA MET A 33 -8.87 -7.73 16.07
C MET A 33 -9.94 -6.70 15.67
N ALA A 34 -9.56 -5.43 15.58
CA ALA A 34 -10.47 -4.34 15.26
C ALA A 34 -9.86 -3.43 14.19
N PHE A 35 -10.71 -2.84 13.36
CA PHE A 35 -10.33 -1.82 12.39
C PHE A 35 -10.78 -0.46 12.93
N LYS A 36 -9.92 0.56 12.79
CA LYS A 36 -10.28 1.94 13.09
C LYS A 36 -10.34 2.72 11.79
N VAL A 37 -11.52 3.29 11.50
CA VAL A 37 -11.66 4.27 10.43
C VAL A 37 -10.89 5.52 10.86
N VAL A 38 -9.94 5.93 10.02
CA VAL A 38 -9.17 7.16 10.19
C VAL A 38 -9.45 8.06 9.00
N ASN A 39 -9.50 9.37 9.27
CA ASN A 39 -9.68 10.35 8.22
C ASN A 39 -8.32 10.57 7.54
N VAL A 40 -8.30 10.43 6.22
CA VAL A 40 -7.18 10.82 5.37
C VAL A 40 -7.58 12.12 4.70
N PHE A 41 -6.70 13.12 4.76
CA PHE A 41 -6.86 14.40 4.09
C PHE A 41 -5.82 14.49 3.00
N ASP A 42 -6.20 15.07 1.87
CA ASP A 42 -5.22 15.41 0.84
C ASP A 42 -4.23 16.45 1.39
N VAL A 43 -2.96 16.42 0.96
CA VAL A 43 -1.93 17.36 1.44
C VAL A 43 -2.35 18.82 1.17
N SER A 44 -3.03 19.08 0.05
CA SER A 44 -3.57 20.41 -0.29
C SER A 44 -4.65 20.90 0.67
N GLN A 45 -5.29 19.98 1.42
CA GLN A 45 -6.31 20.29 2.43
C GLN A 45 -5.71 20.48 3.82
N THR A 46 -4.39 20.36 3.96
CA THR A 46 -3.67 20.55 5.22
C THR A 46 -2.90 21.87 5.21
N SER A 47 -2.73 22.47 6.39
CA SER A 47 -1.90 23.66 6.60
C SER A 47 -0.94 23.37 7.75
N GLY A 48 0.31 23.81 7.66
CA GLY A 48 1.34 23.52 8.67
C GLY A 48 2.75 23.53 8.08
N ARG A 49 3.73 23.06 8.87
CA ARG A 49 5.08 22.79 8.35
C ARG A 49 4.98 21.77 7.24
N ASP A 50 5.72 21.99 6.16
CA ASP A 50 5.84 21.02 5.08
C ASP A 50 6.15 19.66 5.68
N LEU A 51 5.39 18.66 5.26
CA LEU A 51 5.73 17.28 5.57
C LEU A 51 7.17 17.06 5.09
N PRO A 52 7.98 16.28 5.82
CA PRO A 52 9.28 15.87 5.30
C PRO A 52 9.01 15.30 3.91
N GLN A 53 9.46 16.02 2.88
CA GLN A 53 9.38 15.51 1.53
C GLN A 53 10.18 14.22 1.57
N LEU A 54 9.51 13.09 1.30
CA LEU A 54 10.22 11.90 0.88
C LEU A 54 10.97 12.37 -0.36
N GLY A 55 12.27 12.58 -0.23
CA GLY A 55 13.08 13.14 -1.29
C GLY A 55 12.94 12.26 -2.51
N VAL A 56 12.05 12.63 -3.41
CA VAL A 56 12.00 12.10 -4.77
C VAL A 56 13.21 12.75 -5.41
N SER A 57 14.32 12.01 -5.42
CA SER A 57 15.16 12.13 -6.61
C SER A 57 14.30 11.45 -7.66
N GLU A 58 13.58 12.24 -8.46
CA GLU A 58 13.07 11.71 -9.72
C GLU A 58 14.25 10.97 -10.34
N LEU A 59 14.04 9.77 -10.86
CA LEU A 59 15.01 9.19 -11.81
C LEU A 59 14.97 9.98 -13.13
N LEU A 60 15.07 11.31 -13.02
CA LEU A 60 15.45 12.27 -14.02
C LEU A 60 16.84 12.76 -13.60
N GLY A 61 17.79 11.85 -13.66
CA GLY A 61 19.18 12.10 -13.33
C GLY A 61 20.01 10.98 -13.89
N GLU A 62 21.15 11.31 -14.49
CA GLU A 62 22.07 10.36 -15.09
C GLU A 62 22.23 9.08 -14.24
N VAL A 63 22.04 7.97 -14.93
CA VAL A 63 22.01 6.56 -14.55
C VAL A 63 23.27 6.12 -13.78
N ARG A 64 23.48 6.62 -12.55
CA ARG A 64 24.63 6.17 -11.74
C ARG A 64 24.35 4.85 -11.03
N GLU A 65 23.08 4.51 -10.80
CA GLU A 65 22.70 3.38 -9.95
C GLU A 65 21.62 2.45 -10.56
N PHE A 66 21.11 2.76 -11.75
CA PHE A 66 20.13 1.89 -12.43
C PHE A 66 20.64 0.48 -12.61
N ASP A 67 21.90 0.28 -13.02
CA ASP A 67 22.42 -1.06 -13.28
C ASP A 67 22.43 -1.90 -12.01
N SER A 68 22.87 -1.33 -10.89
CA SER A 68 22.85 -2.00 -9.58
C SER A 68 21.42 -2.24 -9.09
N PHE A 69 20.52 -1.28 -9.27
CA PHE A 69 19.12 -1.43 -8.88
C PHE A 69 18.39 -2.47 -9.74
N PHE A 70 18.56 -2.42 -11.05
CA PHE A 70 17.97 -3.36 -11.98
C PHE A 70 18.58 -4.76 -11.84
N GLU A 71 19.86 -4.85 -11.46
CA GLU A 71 20.48 -6.11 -11.01
C GLU A 71 19.80 -6.64 -9.74
N ALA A 72 19.54 -5.79 -8.74
CA ALA A 72 18.81 -6.19 -7.53
C ALA A 72 17.39 -6.66 -7.83
N VAL A 73 16.68 -5.98 -8.74
CA VAL A 73 15.37 -6.42 -9.26
C VAL A 73 15.49 -7.78 -9.95
N ARG A 74 16.48 -7.97 -10.82
CA ARG A 74 16.71 -9.28 -11.48
C ARG A 74 16.98 -10.40 -10.47
N LYS A 75 17.78 -10.14 -9.43
CA LYS A 75 18.06 -11.10 -8.35
C LYS A 75 16.81 -11.44 -7.50
N SER A 76 15.79 -10.57 -7.45
CA SER A 76 14.51 -10.87 -6.78
C SER A 76 13.58 -11.81 -7.59
N SER A 77 13.90 -12.06 -8.86
CA SER A 77 13.12 -12.97 -9.69
C SER A 77 13.54 -14.42 -9.50
N GLN A 78 12.57 -15.33 -9.40
CA GLN A 78 12.81 -16.78 -9.36
C GLN A 78 13.17 -17.37 -10.73
N ILE A 79 12.93 -16.61 -11.80
CA ILE A 79 13.18 -17.00 -13.19
C ILE A 79 14.00 -15.92 -13.90
N PRO A 80 14.83 -16.29 -14.89
CA PRO A 80 15.67 -15.33 -15.59
C PRO A 80 14.87 -14.22 -16.27
N ILE A 81 15.40 -13.00 -16.23
CA ILE A 81 14.87 -11.83 -16.93
C ILE A 81 15.81 -11.47 -18.08
N ALA A 82 15.29 -11.39 -19.30
CA ALA A 82 16.04 -11.01 -20.48
C ALA A 82 15.31 -9.97 -21.33
N TYR A 83 16.06 -9.18 -22.09
CA TYR A 83 15.49 -8.35 -23.15
C TYR A 83 15.28 -9.20 -24.40
N GLU A 84 14.14 -9.02 -25.05
CA GLU A 84 13.76 -9.71 -26.28
C GLU A 84 13.10 -8.73 -27.26
N LYS A 85 13.18 -9.07 -28.55
CA LYS A 85 12.45 -8.36 -29.60
C LYS A 85 10.96 -8.72 -29.55
N ILE A 86 10.19 -7.92 -28.83
CA ILE A 86 8.72 -8.04 -28.73
C ILE A 86 8.04 -7.17 -29.80
N THR A 87 7.40 -7.83 -30.78
CA THR A 87 6.69 -7.16 -31.89
C THR A 87 5.28 -6.70 -31.52
N SER A 88 4.71 -7.21 -30.44
CA SER A 88 3.41 -6.78 -29.94
C SER A 88 3.47 -5.41 -29.25
N GLY A 89 2.30 -4.88 -28.89
CA GLY A 89 2.18 -3.67 -28.06
C GLY A 89 2.64 -3.87 -26.61
N ALA A 90 2.85 -5.10 -26.17
CA ALA A 90 3.27 -5.41 -24.80
C ALA A 90 4.70 -4.90 -24.53
N LYS A 91 4.95 -4.52 -23.28
CA LYS A 91 6.28 -4.08 -22.80
C LYS A 91 7.10 -5.22 -22.21
N GLY A 92 6.43 -6.32 -21.84
CA GLY A 92 7.04 -7.55 -21.37
C GLY A 92 5.99 -8.65 -21.28
N TYR A 93 6.43 -9.86 -20.95
CA TYR A 93 5.58 -10.98 -20.61
C TYR A 93 6.35 -12.00 -19.76
N CYS A 94 5.61 -12.74 -18.93
CA CYS A 94 6.13 -13.85 -18.15
C CYS A 94 5.71 -15.20 -18.72
N THR A 95 6.61 -16.18 -18.68
CA THR A 95 6.33 -17.61 -18.94
C THR A 95 6.74 -18.45 -17.73
N LYS A 96 6.65 -19.79 -17.83
CA LYS A 96 7.12 -20.70 -16.79
C LYS A 96 8.61 -20.57 -16.48
N ASP A 97 9.39 -20.26 -17.51
CA ASP A 97 10.83 -20.45 -17.45
C ASP A 97 11.60 -19.13 -17.51
N ARG A 98 10.94 -18.01 -17.85
CA ARG A 98 11.58 -16.68 -18.00
C ARG A 98 10.59 -15.53 -18.05
N ILE A 99 11.10 -14.34 -17.75
CA ILE A 99 10.50 -13.03 -17.99
C ILE A 99 11.20 -12.39 -19.19
N ALA A 100 10.42 -11.95 -20.18
CA ALA A 100 10.91 -11.23 -21.34
C ALA A 100 10.50 -9.76 -21.25
N LEU A 101 11.46 -8.85 -21.43
CA LEU A 101 11.24 -7.41 -21.51
C LEU A 101 11.47 -6.93 -22.94
N LYS A 102 10.68 -5.96 -23.40
CA LYS A 102 10.82 -5.41 -24.74
C LYS A 102 12.12 -4.62 -24.86
N GLU A 103 12.91 -4.91 -25.89
CA GLU A 103 14.08 -4.10 -26.26
C GLU A 103 13.72 -2.64 -26.54
N GLY A 104 14.59 -1.71 -26.13
CA GLY A 104 14.47 -0.28 -26.42
C GLY A 104 13.43 0.50 -25.60
N ILE A 105 12.86 -0.10 -24.55
CA ILE A 105 12.04 0.64 -23.57
C ILE A 105 12.94 1.42 -22.60
N SER A 106 12.40 2.51 -22.02
CA SER A 106 13.16 3.31 -21.06
C SER A 106 13.51 2.51 -19.80
N GLN A 107 14.56 2.93 -19.10
CA GLN A 107 15.01 2.29 -17.86
C GLN A 107 13.92 2.19 -16.79
N ILE A 108 13.20 3.30 -16.55
CA ILE A 108 12.06 3.32 -15.62
C ILE A 108 10.99 2.30 -16.05
N GLN A 109 10.69 2.26 -17.35
CA GLN A 109 9.73 1.29 -17.88
C GLN A 109 10.23 -0.14 -17.73
N SER A 110 11.51 -0.42 -17.93
CA SER A 110 12.11 -1.73 -17.70
C SER A 110 11.97 -2.18 -16.25
N ILE A 111 12.22 -1.29 -15.28
CA ILE A 111 12.02 -1.58 -13.85
C ILE A 111 10.56 -1.90 -13.57
N LYS A 112 9.64 -1.01 -13.98
CA LYS A 112 8.20 -1.18 -13.76
C LYS A 112 7.73 -2.52 -14.34
N THR A 113 8.05 -2.78 -15.60
CA THR A 113 7.64 -4.01 -16.28
C THR A 113 8.27 -5.23 -15.64
N ALA A 114 9.55 -5.22 -15.27
CA ALA A 114 10.18 -6.35 -14.58
C ALA A 114 9.46 -6.69 -13.27
N ILE A 115 9.17 -5.68 -12.43
CA ILE A 115 8.48 -5.89 -11.16
C ILE A 115 7.05 -6.40 -11.39
N HIS A 116 6.34 -5.87 -12.39
CA HIS A 116 5.02 -6.34 -12.78
C HIS A 116 5.03 -7.83 -13.17
N GLU A 117 5.99 -8.25 -14.01
CA GLU A 117 6.11 -9.65 -14.41
C GLU A 117 6.56 -10.57 -13.25
N ILE A 118 7.44 -10.09 -12.35
CA ILE A 118 7.79 -10.80 -11.10
C ILE A 118 6.55 -11.01 -10.23
N ALA A 119 5.71 -9.98 -10.09
CA ALA A 119 4.46 -10.08 -9.34
C ALA A 119 3.50 -11.10 -9.96
N HIS A 120 3.33 -11.07 -11.29
CA HIS A 120 2.55 -12.08 -12.01
C HIS A 120 3.07 -13.48 -11.76
N TYR A 121 4.38 -13.68 -11.82
CA TYR A 121 4.97 -14.99 -11.57
C TYR A 121 4.71 -15.45 -10.13
N LYS A 122 5.03 -14.62 -9.13
CA LYS A 122 4.85 -14.96 -7.72
C LYS A 122 3.41 -15.24 -7.33
N LEU A 123 2.45 -14.46 -7.85
CA LEU A 123 1.04 -14.55 -7.48
C LEU A 123 0.28 -15.64 -8.24
N HIS A 124 0.51 -15.72 -9.55
CA HIS A 124 -0.41 -16.42 -10.45
C HIS A 124 0.20 -17.64 -11.12
N PHE A 125 1.53 -17.77 -11.11
CA PHE A 125 2.19 -18.93 -11.69
C PHE A 125 2.09 -20.15 -10.75
N GLY A 126 1.54 -21.26 -11.23
CA GLY A 126 1.30 -22.45 -10.41
C GLY A 126 0.12 -22.35 -9.43
N SER A 127 -0.59 -21.21 -9.39
CA SER A 127 -1.80 -21.07 -8.60
C SER A 127 -2.99 -21.77 -9.25
N ASN A 128 -3.69 -22.59 -8.47
CA ASN A 128 -4.95 -23.22 -8.87
C ASN A 128 -6.18 -22.32 -8.61
N GLU A 129 -5.99 -21.10 -8.08
CA GLU A 129 -7.11 -20.18 -7.88
C GLU A 129 -7.69 -19.72 -9.23
N LYS A 130 -8.98 -20.01 -9.42
CA LYS A 130 -9.74 -19.48 -10.56
C LYS A 130 -10.00 -18.00 -10.34
N MET A 131 -9.17 -17.18 -10.96
CA MET A 131 -9.30 -15.73 -10.92
C MET A 131 -9.36 -15.15 -12.33
N SER A 132 -10.18 -14.12 -12.52
CA SER A 132 -10.29 -13.42 -13.80
C SER A 132 -8.97 -12.77 -14.18
N THR A 133 -8.65 -12.71 -15.47
CA THR A 133 -7.46 -12.01 -15.98
C THR A 133 -7.40 -10.58 -15.46
N SER A 134 -8.54 -9.87 -15.46
CA SER A 134 -8.62 -8.49 -14.94
C SER A 134 -8.19 -8.37 -13.48
N SER A 135 -8.57 -9.31 -12.61
CA SER A 135 -8.09 -9.32 -11.22
C SER A 135 -6.60 -9.64 -11.09
N LYS A 136 -6.08 -10.54 -11.95
CA LYS A 136 -4.65 -10.87 -11.95
C LYS A 136 -3.80 -9.66 -12.30
N GLU A 137 -4.21 -8.93 -13.34
CA GLU A 137 -3.59 -7.68 -13.75
C GLU A 137 -3.70 -6.60 -12.65
N VAL A 138 -4.83 -6.49 -11.93
CA VAL A 138 -5.00 -5.48 -10.87
C VAL A 138 -3.95 -5.72 -9.80
N GLU A 139 -3.83 -6.97 -9.35
CA GLU A 139 -2.90 -7.32 -8.28
C GLU A 139 -1.46 -7.09 -8.71
N ALA A 140 -1.07 -7.57 -9.89
CA ALA A 140 0.29 -7.39 -10.41
C ALA A 140 0.64 -5.91 -10.59
N GLU A 141 -0.28 -5.11 -11.17
CA GLU A 141 -0.08 -3.68 -11.37
C GLU A 141 -0.04 -2.91 -10.03
N SER A 142 -0.87 -3.30 -9.06
CA SER A 142 -0.89 -2.68 -7.73
C SER A 142 0.40 -2.98 -6.95
N VAL A 143 0.93 -4.20 -7.08
CA VAL A 143 2.24 -4.56 -6.52
C VAL A 143 3.33 -3.74 -7.18
N ALA A 144 3.39 -3.70 -8.53
CA ALA A 144 4.39 -2.93 -9.26
C ALA A 144 4.38 -1.45 -8.88
N TYR A 145 3.19 -0.84 -8.79
CA TYR A 145 3.01 0.54 -8.34
C TYR A 145 3.55 0.75 -6.92
N THR A 146 3.20 -0.14 -5.99
CA THR A 146 3.61 -0.03 -4.58
C THR A 146 5.13 -0.13 -4.43
N VAL A 147 5.76 -1.09 -5.11
CA VAL A 147 7.22 -1.27 -5.08
C VAL A 147 7.92 -0.09 -5.76
N CYS A 148 7.47 0.35 -6.94
CA CYS A 148 8.05 1.51 -7.63
C CYS A 148 7.93 2.78 -6.77
N SER A 149 6.77 3.01 -6.16
CA SER A 149 6.52 4.13 -5.27
C SER A 149 7.42 4.10 -4.04
N HIS A 150 7.74 2.92 -3.50
CA HIS A 150 8.67 2.76 -2.38
C HIS A 150 10.06 3.33 -2.70
N TYR A 151 10.54 3.12 -3.93
CA TYR A 151 11.84 3.60 -4.41
C TYR A 151 11.79 4.98 -5.06
N GLY A 152 10.69 5.72 -4.94
CA GLY A 152 10.54 7.06 -5.52
C GLY A 152 10.41 7.07 -7.05
N ILE A 153 10.07 5.94 -7.66
CA ILE A 153 9.86 5.81 -9.10
C ILE A 153 8.41 6.18 -9.39
N ASP A 154 8.21 7.35 -9.99
CA ASP A 154 6.88 7.78 -10.40
C ASP A 154 6.36 6.91 -11.55
N THR A 155 5.32 6.13 -11.25
CA THR A 155 4.58 5.32 -12.21
C THR A 155 3.09 5.70 -12.24
N SER A 156 2.76 6.86 -11.67
CA SER A 156 1.39 7.32 -11.42
C SER A 156 0.56 7.54 -12.67
N GLU A 157 1.18 7.71 -13.85
CA GLU A 157 0.48 7.91 -15.12
C GLU A 157 -0.43 6.75 -15.56
N TYR A 158 -0.41 5.58 -14.90
CA TYR A 158 -1.04 4.38 -15.48
C TYR A 158 -2.19 3.67 -14.76
N SER A 159 -2.54 3.92 -13.49
CA SER A 159 -3.22 2.82 -12.76
C SER A 159 -4.41 3.13 -11.86
N PHE A 160 -4.96 4.35 -11.80
CA PHE A 160 -6.11 4.60 -10.90
C PHE A 160 -7.50 4.38 -11.54
N GLY A 161 -7.70 4.77 -12.80
CA GLY A 161 -9.04 4.71 -13.43
C GLY A 161 -9.58 3.28 -13.58
N TYR A 162 -8.70 2.33 -13.85
CA TYR A 162 -9.05 0.92 -14.04
C TYR A 162 -9.37 0.21 -12.73
N ILE A 163 -8.71 0.54 -11.61
CA ILE A 163 -8.97 -0.07 -10.29
C ILE A 163 -10.38 0.30 -9.80
N ALA A 164 -10.81 1.54 -10.03
CA ALA A 164 -12.17 1.97 -9.70
C ALA A 164 -13.22 1.14 -10.47
N GLY A 165 -13.01 0.93 -11.77
CA GLY A 165 -13.87 0.08 -12.59
C GLY A 165 -13.83 -1.40 -12.20
N TRP A 166 -12.65 -1.94 -11.87
CA TRP A 166 -12.50 -3.32 -11.40
C TRP A 166 -13.20 -3.57 -10.07
N SER A 167 -13.15 -2.59 -9.16
CA SER A 167 -13.79 -2.70 -7.85
C SER A 167 -15.32 -2.66 -7.92
N ALA A 168 -15.88 -2.12 -9.01
CA ALA A 168 -17.32 -2.04 -9.22
C ALA A 168 -17.92 -3.44 -9.39
N GLY A 169 -18.64 -3.91 -8.36
CA GLY A 169 -19.26 -5.24 -8.34
C GLY A 169 -18.51 -6.29 -7.52
N LYS A 170 -17.38 -5.94 -6.92
CA LYS A 170 -16.64 -6.80 -5.98
C LYS A 170 -17.16 -6.62 -4.56
N ASN A 171 -17.24 -7.71 -3.78
CA ASN A 171 -17.66 -7.61 -2.39
C ASN A 171 -16.48 -7.24 -1.48
N ILE A 172 -16.76 -6.61 -0.33
CA ILE A 172 -15.71 -6.13 0.59
C ILE A 172 -14.71 -7.23 1.01
N PRO A 173 -15.12 -8.47 1.31
CA PRO A 173 -14.17 -9.55 1.59
C PRO A 173 -13.17 -9.83 0.46
N GLU A 174 -13.63 -9.85 -0.80
CA GLU A 174 -12.77 -10.07 -1.96
C GLU A 174 -11.76 -8.94 -2.15
N LEU A 175 -12.20 -7.69 -2.03
CA LEU A 175 -11.30 -6.53 -2.07
C LEU A 175 -10.25 -6.60 -0.96
N LYS A 176 -10.65 -6.93 0.27
CA LYS A 176 -9.73 -7.03 1.41
C LYS A 176 -8.71 -8.15 1.21
N LYS A 177 -9.13 -9.30 0.67
CA LYS A 177 -8.22 -10.40 0.35
C LYS A 177 -7.17 -9.94 -0.66
N SER A 178 -7.62 -9.34 -1.77
CA SER A 178 -6.74 -8.84 -2.83
C SER A 178 -5.75 -7.78 -2.31
N LEU A 179 -6.22 -6.80 -1.52
CA LEU A 179 -5.35 -5.81 -0.89
C LEU A 179 -4.31 -6.43 0.06
N GLY A 180 -4.71 -7.45 0.83
CA GLY A 180 -3.80 -8.20 1.69
C GLY A 180 -2.71 -8.92 0.89
N ILE A 181 -3.08 -9.54 -0.22
CA ILE A 181 -2.15 -10.19 -1.16
C ILE A 181 -1.18 -9.16 -1.73
N VAL A 182 -1.69 -8.05 -2.27
CA VAL A 182 -0.87 -6.96 -2.83
C VAL A 182 0.11 -6.42 -1.79
N GLN A 183 -0.34 -6.15 -0.57
CA GLN A 183 0.51 -5.66 0.51
C GLN A 183 1.62 -6.65 0.85
N GLN A 184 1.28 -7.92 1.02
CA GLN A 184 2.23 -8.96 1.40
C GLN A 184 3.29 -9.16 0.31
N THR A 185 2.87 -9.31 -0.94
CA THR A 185 3.78 -9.54 -2.07
C THR A 185 4.65 -8.32 -2.35
N ALA A 186 4.11 -7.09 -2.25
CA ALA A 186 4.93 -5.88 -2.38
C ALA A 186 5.99 -5.80 -1.28
N SER A 187 5.62 -6.12 -0.03
CA SER A 187 6.57 -6.15 1.09
C SER A 187 7.70 -7.17 0.89
N GLU A 188 7.37 -8.35 0.37
CA GLU A 188 8.35 -9.40 0.05
C GLU A 188 9.32 -8.94 -1.04
N ILE A 189 8.81 -8.43 -2.16
CA ILE A 189 9.65 -7.94 -3.27
C ILE A 189 10.54 -6.77 -2.82
N ILE A 190 10.00 -5.83 -2.02
CA ILE A 190 10.80 -4.72 -1.46
C ILE A 190 11.94 -5.29 -0.61
N SER A 191 11.64 -6.23 0.29
CA SER A 191 12.65 -6.82 1.18
C SER A 191 13.75 -7.57 0.40
N GLU A 192 13.37 -8.30 -0.65
CA GLU A 192 14.31 -8.99 -1.53
C GLU A 192 15.21 -7.99 -2.28
N ILE A 193 14.64 -6.93 -2.85
CA ILE A 193 15.40 -5.89 -3.54
C ILE A 193 16.34 -5.18 -2.57
N ASP A 194 15.89 -4.80 -1.38
CA ASP A 194 16.71 -4.15 -0.34
C ASP A 194 17.90 -5.03 0.06
N GLN A 195 17.67 -6.33 0.23
CA GLN A 195 18.73 -7.28 0.55
C GLN A 195 19.74 -7.39 -0.59
N ASN A 196 19.26 -7.53 -1.83
CA ASN A 196 20.12 -7.62 -3.02
C ASN A 196 20.93 -6.33 -3.24
N LEU A 197 20.34 -5.16 -2.98
CA LEU A 197 21.04 -3.87 -3.05
C LEU A 197 22.18 -3.78 -2.04
N LYS A 198 21.97 -4.27 -0.80
CA LYS A 198 23.03 -4.32 0.22
C LYS A 198 24.18 -5.22 -0.23
N GLU A 199 23.87 -6.41 -0.75
CA GLU A 199 24.87 -7.36 -1.25
C GLU A 199 25.68 -6.79 -2.42
N ILE A 200 25.01 -6.19 -3.41
CA ILE A 200 25.65 -5.56 -4.57
C ILE A 200 26.55 -4.39 -4.15
N SER A 201 26.12 -3.61 -3.15
CA SER A 201 26.91 -2.49 -2.62
C SER A 201 28.21 -2.96 -1.96
N VAL A 202 28.15 -4.08 -1.23
CA VAL A 202 29.33 -4.73 -0.62
C VAL A 202 30.27 -5.28 -1.69
N GLU A 203 29.74 -5.98 -2.71
CA GLU A 203 30.53 -6.54 -3.81
C GLU A 203 31.28 -5.48 -4.62
N LYS A 204 30.68 -4.30 -4.81
CA LYS A 204 31.24 -3.23 -5.65
C LYS A 204 32.15 -2.24 -4.90
N ASN A 205 32.43 -2.45 -3.60
CA ASN A 205 33.17 -1.50 -2.75
C ASN A 205 32.63 -0.06 -2.82
N ILE A 206 31.33 0.09 -3.00
CA ILE A 206 30.68 1.40 -3.03
C ILE A 206 30.29 1.73 -1.58
N CYS A 207 30.81 2.84 -1.03
CA CYS A 207 30.33 3.35 0.26
C CYS A 207 28.80 3.45 0.19
N PRO A 208 28.03 2.91 1.17
CA PRO A 208 26.58 2.82 1.06
C PRO A 208 25.95 4.22 0.99
N GLY A 209 25.76 4.68 -0.24
CA GLY A 209 25.10 5.92 -0.59
C GLY A 209 23.63 5.63 -0.85
N ARG A 210 22.80 6.04 0.10
CA ARG A 210 21.44 6.56 -0.12
C ARG A 210 20.32 5.69 -0.72
N PHE A 211 20.44 4.37 -0.82
CA PHE A 211 19.25 3.50 -0.86
C PHE A 211 18.74 3.25 0.56
N ALA A 212 18.33 4.33 1.25
CA ALA A 212 17.63 4.18 2.51
C ALA A 212 16.17 3.91 2.19
N ALA A 213 15.78 2.63 2.25
CA ALA A 213 14.41 2.26 2.61
C ALA A 213 13.96 3.18 3.77
N ARG A 214 12.70 3.65 3.72
CA ARG A 214 12.11 4.52 4.76
C ARG A 214 12.58 4.05 6.15
N PRO A 215 13.13 4.93 7.01
CA PRO A 215 13.55 4.50 8.33
C PRO A 215 12.33 3.96 9.11
N GLU A 216 12.47 2.74 9.63
CA GLU A 216 11.49 2.18 10.55
C GLU A 216 11.44 3.00 11.85
N THR A 217 10.21 3.13 12.36
CA THR A 217 9.80 3.65 13.69
C THR A 217 9.78 5.17 13.89
N VAL A 218 8.57 5.74 13.82
CA VAL A 218 8.26 7.03 14.47
C VAL A 218 7.94 6.73 15.96
N PRO A 219 8.57 7.40 16.95
CA PRO A 219 8.29 7.17 18.36
C PRO A 219 6.82 7.49 18.68
N ASN A 220 6.12 6.54 19.29
CA ASN A 220 4.72 6.66 19.68
C ASN A 220 4.58 7.54 20.94
N ASN A 221 4.73 8.86 20.81
CA ASN A 221 4.46 9.76 21.94
C ASN A 221 2.96 10.04 22.07
N SER A 222 2.35 9.44 23.08
CA SER A 222 0.89 9.46 23.35
C SER A 222 0.35 10.83 23.81
N LEU A 223 1.23 11.74 24.23
CA LEU A 223 0.84 13.03 24.82
C LEU A 223 0.45 14.06 23.76
N GLU A 224 1.18 14.14 22.64
CA GLU A 224 0.85 15.06 21.54
C GLU A 224 -0.47 14.71 20.86
N LYS A 225 -0.74 13.42 20.63
CA LYS A 225 -2.03 12.96 20.05
C LYS A 225 -3.23 13.38 20.89
N ARG A 226 -3.12 13.39 22.22
CA ARG A 226 -4.20 13.80 23.12
C ARG A 226 -4.47 15.30 23.04
N SER A 227 -3.44 16.12 22.81
CA SER A 227 -3.60 17.57 22.65
C SER A 227 -4.29 17.90 21.33
N VAL A 228 -3.81 17.33 20.23
CA VAL A 228 -4.35 17.57 18.87
C VAL A 228 -5.80 17.07 18.74
N LEU A 229 -6.14 15.93 19.36
CA LEU A 229 -7.51 15.43 19.39
C LEU A 229 -8.45 16.31 20.20
N LYS A 230 -7.99 16.99 21.25
CA LYS A 230 -8.81 17.93 22.03
C LYS A 230 -9.11 19.20 21.21
N GLU A 231 -8.09 19.76 20.55
CA GLU A 231 -8.26 20.94 19.68
C GLU A 231 -9.19 20.68 18.50
N LEU A 232 -9.13 19.48 17.89
CA LEU A 232 -10.02 19.10 16.80
C LEU A 232 -11.49 19.00 17.24
N HIS A 233 -11.75 18.47 18.44
CA HIS A 233 -13.13 18.41 18.98
C HIS A 233 -13.69 19.79 19.31
N GLU A 234 -12.86 20.72 19.80
CA GLU A 234 -13.28 22.11 20.04
C GLU A 234 -13.63 22.84 18.74
N LYS A 235 -12.77 22.72 17.71
CA LYS A 235 -13.04 23.33 16.40
C LYS A 235 -14.30 22.78 15.73
N GLN A 236 -14.56 21.48 15.84
CA GLN A 236 -15.79 20.88 15.32
C GLN A 236 -17.05 21.33 16.07
N LYS A 237 -16.94 21.65 17.36
CA LYS A 237 -18.07 22.17 18.16
C LYS A 237 -18.41 23.61 17.77
N GLN A 238 -17.41 24.44 17.45
CA GLN A 238 -17.60 25.81 16.96
C GLN A 238 -18.15 25.88 15.54
N LEU A 239 -17.85 24.90 14.68
CA LEU A 239 -18.39 24.83 13.31
C LEU A 239 -19.88 24.45 13.28
N LYS A 240 -20.37 23.69 14.28
CA LYS A 240 -21.78 23.30 14.38
C LYS A 240 -22.68 24.37 15.00
N SER A 241 -22.13 25.45 15.56
CA SER A 241 -22.88 26.55 16.18
C SER A 241 -23.05 27.78 15.29
N LYS A 242 -22.55 27.77 14.04
CA LYS A 242 -22.79 28.87 13.09
C LYS A 242 -24.13 28.66 12.35
N PRO A 243 -25.03 29.66 12.28
CA PRO A 243 -26.30 29.52 11.57
C PRO A 243 -26.07 29.42 10.06
N GLN A 244 -26.83 28.54 9.38
CA GLN A 244 -26.85 28.46 7.92
C GLN A 244 -27.48 29.73 7.34
N ILE A 245 -26.74 30.43 6.49
CA ILE A 245 -27.27 31.52 5.66
C ILE A 245 -28.10 30.89 4.54
N SER A 246 -29.40 31.21 4.51
CA SER A 246 -30.38 30.74 3.52
C SER A 246 -30.07 31.23 2.12
N LYS A 247 -30.09 30.32 1.14
CA LYS A 247 -30.07 30.63 -0.30
C LYS A 247 -31.39 31.29 -0.70
N SER A 248 -31.37 32.58 -0.99
CA SER A 248 -32.40 33.25 -1.80
C SER A 248 -31.86 34.57 -2.34
N ARG A 249 -31.33 34.54 -3.57
CA ARG A 249 -31.23 35.65 -4.55
C ARG A 249 -30.40 35.22 -5.77
N GLU A 250 -31.02 34.44 -6.64
CA GLU A 250 -30.60 34.26 -8.05
C GLU A 250 -31.85 34.27 -8.93
N HIS A 251 -32.52 35.42 -8.99
CA HIS A 251 -33.43 35.78 -10.07
C HIS A 251 -33.60 37.30 -10.00
N GLU A 252 -33.03 37.98 -10.99
CA GLU A 252 -33.09 39.41 -11.34
C GLU A 252 -31.69 39.93 -11.64
N ARG A 253 -31.19 39.60 -12.85
CA ARG A 253 -30.23 40.37 -13.65
C ARG A 253 -29.98 39.66 -14.99
N GLU A 254 -31.03 39.53 -15.77
CA GLU A 254 -30.97 39.35 -17.23
C GLU A 254 -31.99 40.31 -17.84
N GLU A 255 -31.66 41.60 -17.80
CA GLU A 255 -32.20 42.61 -18.72
C GLU A 255 -31.38 43.90 -18.51
N ALA A 256 -30.19 43.91 -19.11
CA ALA A 256 -29.47 45.10 -19.55
C ALA A 256 -28.12 44.64 -20.12
N VAL A 257 -28.07 44.49 -21.45
CA VAL A 257 -27.02 44.99 -22.36
C VAL A 257 -27.13 44.21 -23.68
N GLN A 258 -27.62 44.94 -24.68
CA GLN A 258 -27.57 44.73 -26.15
C GLN A 258 -28.41 43.62 -26.77
#